data_AF-A0A7C5VXC6-F1
#
_entry.id   AF-A0A7C5VXC6-F1
#
_cell.length_a   1.000
_cell.length_b   1.000
_cell.length_c   1.000
_cell.angle_alpha   90.00
_cell.angle_beta   90.00
_cell.angle_gamma   90.00
#
_symmetry.space_group_name_H-M   'P 1'
#
loop_
_entity.id
_entity.type
_entity.pdbx_description
1 polymer ?
#
loop_
_entity_poly.entity_id
_entity_poly.type
_entity_poly.pdbx_seq_one_letter_code
_entity_poly.pdbx_strand_id
1 'polypeptide(L)'
;MNIFQKRIIIFYTISTISLFLLIVRFFYLQIQKGREIQEEAKAIKTRIKLYPPERGNIYTADGVLVATNIKTTDVTTFPLEIKGNIPQEIIDIFGPEKAMEIKRAKKYYPLVLRSDINYDELSEILPTLYNIPYISFETTSKRFYPLRTFAAQVIGHIKTEKYYEYKGVYGVEFIYDEYLKGEPSKKIVEINALGKEIRELENIEGKRGETITLSIISSLQILAEELMKDKEGAIVAMNPNNGEILALVSAPYYDINIFSRRVDEDLWKAYTEDPRKPFINRAISSEYPPGSVFKILVAIAGLHEKSVSINDKVHCKGIFHLGDKKFRCWKKEGHGTVGFQEAIVKSCDVFFYN
;
A
#
# COMPACT_ATOMS: atom_id res chain seq x y z
N MET A 1 -21.81 66.57 -54.15
CA MET A 1 -21.27 65.21 -54.04
C MET A 1 -22.28 64.24 -54.65
N ASN A 2 -21.93 63.56 -55.75
CA ASN A 2 -22.83 62.63 -56.44
C ASN A 2 -23.19 61.45 -55.52
N ILE A 3 -24.38 60.87 -55.71
CA ILE A 3 -24.87 59.69 -54.95
C ILE A 3 -23.83 58.56 -54.96
N PHE A 4 -23.12 58.40 -56.07
CA PHE A 4 -22.04 57.44 -56.25
C PHE A 4 -20.83 57.71 -55.33
N GLN A 5 -20.39 58.96 -55.21
CA GLN A 5 -19.28 59.35 -54.32
C GLN A 5 -19.63 59.16 -52.84
N LYS A 6 -20.89 59.45 -52.44
CA LYS A 6 -21.38 59.16 -51.07
C LYS A 6 -21.34 57.67 -50.75
N ARG A 7 -21.75 56.80 -51.68
CA ARG A 7 -21.73 55.33 -51.49
C ARG A 7 -20.31 54.79 -51.35
N ILE A 8 -19.37 55.31 -52.14
CA ILE A 8 -17.95 54.94 -52.05
C ILE A 8 -17.36 55.33 -50.70
N ILE A 9 -17.60 56.57 -50.24
CA ILE A 9 -17.10 57.03 -48.94
C ILE A 9 -17.69 56.18 -47.81
N ILE A 10 -18.99 55.88 -47.83
CA ILE A 10 -19.63 55.02 -46.82
C ILE A 10 -19.00 53.62 -46.82
N PHE A 11 -18.79 53.02 -47.99
CA PHE A 11 -18.16 51.70 -48.11
C PHE A 11 -16.72 51.69 -47.56
N TYR A 12 -15.91 52.69 -47.90
CA TYR A 12 -14.56 52.83 -47.36
C TYR A 12 -14.61 52.98 -45.85
N THR A 13 -15.45 53.88 -45.31
CA THR A 13 -15.55 54.09 -43.86
C THR A 13 -15.94 52.80 -43.12
N ILE A 14 -16.93 52.04 -43.62
CA ILE A 14 -17.32 50.74 -43.05
C ILE A 14 -16.16 49.75 -43.12
N SER A 15 -15.46 49.68 -44.25
CA SER A 15 -14.33 48.77 -44.43
C SER A 15 -13.17 49.11 -43.48
N THR A 16 -12.85 50.40 -43.31
CA THR A 16 -11.79 50.85 -42.39
C THR A 16 -12.16 50.57 -40.94
N ILE A 17 -13.42 50.80 -40.55
CA ILE A 17 -13.90 50.47 -39.19
C ILE A 17 -13.85 48.96 -38.94
N SER A 18 -14.25 48.15 -39.92
CA SER A 18 -14.19 46.68 -39.83
C SER A 18 -12.74 46.19 -39.68
N LEU A 19 -11.81 46.71 -40.50
CA LEU A 19 -10.40 46.37 -40.40
C LEU A 19 -9.81 46.80 -39.06
N PHE A 20 -10.16 47.99 -38.57
CA PHE A 20 -9.74 48.46 -37.26
C PHE A 20 -10.23 47.54 -36.13
N LEU A 21 -11.50 47.10 -36.17
CA LEU A 21 -12.04 46.12 -35.22
C LEU A 21 -11.29 44.79 -35.26
N LEU A 22 -10.93 44.30 -36.44
CA LEU A 22 -10.12 43.08 -36.59
C LEU A 22 -8.70 43.25 -36.02
N ILE A 23 -8.06 44.41 -36.24
CA ILE A 23 -6.74 44.72 -35.68
C ILE A 23 -6.80 44.76 -34.15
N VAL A 24 -7.81 45.43 -33.58
CA VAL A 24 -8.02 45.48 -32.12
C VAL A 24 -8.26 44.07 -31.57
N ARG A 25 -9.07 43.25 -32.25
CA ARG A 25 -9.30 41.85 -31.86
C ARG A 25 -8.03 41.01 -31.95
N PHE A 26 -7.24 41.19 -33.00
CA PHE A 26 -5.97 40.49 -33.17
C PHE A 26 -4.97 40.88 -32.07
N PHE A 27 -4.85 42.17 -31.76
CA PHE A 27 -4.02 42.67 -30.66
C PHE A 27 -4.46 42.10 -29.31
N TYR A 28 -5.77 42.05 -29.05
CA TYR A 28 -6.33 41.42 -27.85
C TYR A 28 -5.93 39.94 -27.74
N LEU A 29 -6.06 39.18 -28.84
CA LEU A 29 -5.72 37.76 -28.86
C LEU A 29 -4.21 37.50 -28.74
N GLN A 30 -3.37 38.31 -29.38
CA GLN A 30 -1.92 38.11 -29.41
C GLN A 30 -1.20 38.67 -28.18
N ILE A 31 -1.63 39.81 -27.63
CA ILE A 31 -0.94 40.46 -26.51
C ILE A 31 -1.62 40.13 -25.18
N GLN A 32 -2.92 40.40 -25.07
CA GLN A 32 -3.62 40.24 -23.80
C GLN A 32 -3.87 38.76 -23.47
N LYS A 33 -4.34 37.98 -24.46
CA LYS A 33 -4.55 36.53 -24.32
C LYS A 33 -3.40 35.66 -24.83
N GLY A 34 -2.35 36.25 -25.40
CA GLY A 34 -1.30 35.47 -26.07
C GLY A 34 -0.59 34.49 -25.14
N ARG A 35 -0.23 34.93 -23.93
CA ARG A 35 0.38 34.07 -22.91
C ARG A 35 -0.53 32.91 -22.52
N GLU A 36 -1.79 33.20 -22.20
CA GLU A 36 -2.80 32.19 -21.83
C GLU A 36 -2.97 31.15 -22.95
N ILE A 37 -3.17 31.58 -24.19
CA ILE A 37 -3.33 30.69 -25.35
C ILE A 37 -2.06 29.88 -25.63
N GLN A 38 -0.87 30.46 -25.43
CA GLN A 38 0.40 29.73 -25.57
C GLN A 38 0.59 28.68 -24.48
N GLU A 39 0.21 28.98 -23.23
CA GLU A 39 0.25 28.02 -22.12
C GLU A 39 -0.75 26.88 -22.34
N GLU A 40 -1.97 27.19 -22.77
CA GLU A 40 -2.96 26.18 -23.17
C GLU A 40 -2.46 25.32 -24.33
N ALA A 41 -1.88 25.93 -25.37
CA ALA A 41 -1.31 25.21 -26.50
C ALA A 41 -0.13 24.32 -26.09
N LYS A 42 0.73 24.78 -25.17
CA LYS A 42 1.80 23.98 -24.59
C LYS A 42 1.23 22.80 -23.80
N ALA A 43 0.26 23.03 -22.92
CA ALA A 43 -0.37 21.97 -22.12
C ALA A 43 -1.06 20.91 -22.99
N ILE A 44 -1.60 21.30 -24.15
CA ILE A 44 -2.16 20.36 -25.12
C ILE A 44 -1.07 19.52 -25.79
N LYS A 45 0.08 20.12 -26.09
CA LYS A 45 1.21 19.49 -26.79
C LYS A 45 2.18 18.73 -25.88
N THR A 46 2.12 18.93 -24.56
CA THR A 46 2.99 18.23 -23.61
C THR A 46 2.24 17.14 -22.86
N ARG A 47 2.96 16.07 -22.51
CA ARG A 47 2.47 15.00 -21.63
C ARG A 47 3.46 14.78 -20.51
N ILE A 48 2.93 14.61 -19.30
CA ILE A 48 3.71 14.21 -18.13
C ILE A 48 3.49 12.72 -17.95
N LYS A 49 4.56 11.94 -18.11
CA LYS A 49 4.60 10.52 -17.79
C LYS A 49 5.30 10.32 -16.46
N LEU A 50 4.61 9.67 -15.53
CA LEU A 50 5.12 9.34 -14.21
C LEU A 50 5.39 7.84 -14.17
N TYR A 51 6.62 7.48 -13.84
CA TYR A 51 7.02 6.09 -13.67
C TYR A 51 7.26 5.84 -12.18
N PRO A 52 6.57 4.86 -11.59
CA PRO A 52 6.76 4.54 -10.18
C PRO A 52 8.21 4.15 -9.91
N PRO A 53 8.80 4.58 -8.78
CA PRO A 53 10.11 4.11 -8.38
C PRO A 53 10.08 2.63 -8.05
N GLU A 54 11.21 1.96 -8.22
CA GLU A 54 11.41 0.67 -7.58
C GLU A 54 11.50 0.88 -6.07
N ARG A 55 10.61 0.22 -5.31
CA ARG A 55 10.72 0.24 -3.86
C ARG A 55 11.96 -0.50 -3.40
N GLY A 56 12.48 -0.10 -2.25
CA GLY A 56 13.56 -0.80 -1.57
C GLY A 56 13.26 -2.29 -1.36
N ASN A 57 14.27 -3.16 -1.53
CA ASN A 57 14.09 -4.57 -1.19
C ASN A 57 14.04 -4.75 0.32
N ILE A 58 13.34 -5.79 0.77
CA ILE A 58 13.33 -6.21 2.17
C ILE A 58 13.99 -7.59 2.23
N TYR A 59 14.98 -7.74 3.10
CA TYR A 59 15.66 -9.00 3.38
C TYR A 59 15.49 -9.44 4.83
N THR A 60 15.59 -10.74 5.09
CA THR A 60 15.82 -11.29 6.43
C THR A 60 17.29 -11.12 6.84
N ALA A 61 17.61 -11.34 8.12
CA ALA A 61 18.97 -11.25 8.65
C ALA A 61 19.94 -12.21 7.97
N ASP A 62 19.43 -13.37 7.55
CA ASP A 62 20.16 -14.41 6.82
C ASP A 62 20.12 -14.23 5.28
N GLY A 63 19.69 -13.05 4.80
CA GLY A 63 19.82 -12.64 3.40
C GLY A 63 18.72 -13.14 2.45
N VAL A 64 17.62 -13.69 2.96
CA VAL A 64 16.49 -14.13 2.13
C VAL A 64 15.65 -12.92 1.71
N LEU A 65 15.39 -12.80 0.41
CA LEU A 65 14.57 -11.73 -0.16
C LEU A 65 13.09 -11.96 0.11
N VAL A 66 12.45 -11.07 0.86
CA VAL A 66 11.04 -11.21 1.26
C VAL A 66 10.09 -10.26 0.55
N ALA A 67 10.60 -9.11 0.10
CA ALA A 67 9.84 -8.16 -0.72
C ALA A 67 10.75 -7.52 -1.76
N THR A 68 10.26 -7.46 -3.00
CA THR A 68 10.97 -6.89 -4.14
C THR A 68 10.00 -6.27 -5.13
N ASN A 69 10.46 -5.96 -6.34
CA ASN A 69 9.61 -5.48 -7.41
C ASN A 69 9.74 -6.37 -8.65
N ILE A 70 8.64 -6.50 -9.38
CA ILE A 70 8.58 -7.20 -10.67
C ILE A 70 8.09 -6.22 -11.74
N LYS A 71 8.56 -6.42 -12.98
CA LYS A 71 8.07 -5.66 -14.12
C LYS A 71 6.73 -6.22 -14.57
N THR A 72 5.75 -5.35 -14.76
CA THR A 72 4.43 -5.69 -15.29
C THR A 72 4.05 -4.71 -16.38
N THR A 73 3.12 -5.09 -17.25
CA THR A 73 2.58 -4.19 -18.26
C THR A 73 1.22 -3.68 -17.80
N ASP A 74 1.06 -2.36 -17.84
CA ASP A 74 -0.20 -1.67 -17.58
C ASP A 74 -0.70 -1.03 -18.88
N VAL A 75 -2.02 -1.04 -19.09
CA VAL A 75 -2.66 -0.30 -20.19
C VAL A 75 -3.10 1.05 -19.65
N THR A 76 -2.63 2.12 -20.28
CA THR A 76 -2.93 3.49 -19.91
C THR A 76 -3.58 4.26 -21.05
N THR A 77 -4.28 5.33 -20.69
CA THR A 77 -4.83 6.30 -21.64
C THR A 77 -4.74 7.72 -21.10
N PHE A 78 -4.77 8.72 -21.98
CA PHE A 78 -4.94 10.11 -21.59
C PHE A 78 -6.39 10.58 -21.79
N PRO A 79 -7.12 10.94 -20.71
CA PRO A 79 -8.52 11.33 -20.81
C PRO A 79 -8.80 12.53 -21.72
N LEU A 80 -7.83 13.43 -21.91
CA LEU A 80 -7.95 14.59 -22.82
C LEU A 80 -8.23 14.18 -24.28
N GLU A 81 -7.73 13.03 -24.70
CA GLU A 81 -7.70 12.62 -26.10
C GLU A 81 -8.91 11.76 -26.48
N ILE A 82 -9.48 11.06 -25.49
CA ILE A 82 -10.80 10.44 -25.57
C ILE A 82 -11.86 11.55 -25.40
N LYS A 83 -11.98 12.42 -26.41
CA LYS A 83 -12.91 13.55 -26.42
C LYS A 83 -14.36 13.06 -26.45
N GLY A 84 -14.95 12.77 -25.29
CA GLY A 84 -16.38 12.54 -25.09
C GLY A 84 -16.96 11.25 -25.69
N ASN A 85 -16.39 10.76 -26.80
CA ASN A 85 -16.74 9.49 -27.43
C ASN A 85 -15.66 8.46 -27.10
N ILE A 86 -15.98 7.58 -26.16
CA ILE A 86 -15.09 6.51 -25.70
C ILE A 86 -15.22 5.36 -26.72
N PRO A 87 -14.11 4.89 -27.32
CA PRO A 87 -14.14 3.75 -28.24
C PRO A 87 -14.89 2.57 -27.62
N GLN A 88 -15.74 1.92 -28.42
CA GLN A 88 -16.56 0.81 -27.93
C GLN A 88 -15.67 -0.36 -27.46
N GLU A 89 -14.52 -0.54 -28.09
CA GLU A 89 -13.51 -1.53 -27.76
C GLU A 89 -12.98 -1.38 -26.32
N ILE A 90 -12.85 -0.15 -25.81
CA ILE A 90 -12.45 0.10 -24.42
C ILE A 90 -13.55 -0.37 -23.46
N ILE A 91 -14.82 -0.14 -23.82
CA ILE A 91 -15.97 -0.54 -23.01
C ILE A 91 -16.11 -2.06 -23.01
N ASP A 92 -15.94 -2.70 -24.17
CA ASP A 92 -16.07 -4.14 -24.33
C ASP A 92 -14.97 -4.90 -23.56
N ILE A 93 -13.75 -4.37 -23.53
CA ILE A 93 -12.59 -5.01 -22.85
C ILE A 93 -12.55 -4.67 -21.35
N PHE A 94 -12.75 -3.40 -20.98
CA PHE A 94 -12.53 -2.92 -19.60
C PHE A 94 -13.81 -2.64 -18.81
N GLY A 95 -14.98 -2.76 -19.44
CA GLY A 95 -16.26 -2.54 -18.80
C GLY A 95 -16.74 -1.07 -18.81
N PRO A 96 -18.05 -0.85 -18.60
CA PRO A 96 -18.67 0.48 -18.59
C PRO A 96 -18.23 1.36 -17.41
N GLU A 97 -17.79 0.78 -16.30
CA GLU A 97 -17.26 1.49 -15.14
C GLU A 97 -16.02 2.31 -15.50
N LYS A 98 -15.15 1.76 -16.34
CA LYS A 98 -13.92 2.43 -16.74
C LYS A 98 -14.19 3.61 -17.65
N ALA A 99 -15.23 3.53 -18.46
CA ALA A 99 -15.71 4.65 -19.25
C ALA A 99 -16.16 5.84 -18.37
N MET A 100 -16.79 5.57 -17.22
CA MET A 100 -17.14 6.63 -16.26
C MET A 100 -15.90 7.23 -15.59
N GLU A 101 -14.91 6.39 -15.29
CA GLU A 101 -13.64 6.84 -14.69
C GLU A 101 -12.86 7.77 -15.63
N ILE A 102 -12.78 7.44 -16.93
CA ILE A 102 -12.18 8.29 -17.97
C ILE A 102 -12.81 9.68 -17.96
N LYS A 103 -14.15 9.76 -17.89
CA LYS A 103 -14.86 11.06 -17.87
C LYS A 103 -14.56 11.91 -16.62
N ARG A 104 -14.25 11.27 -15.49
CA ARG A 104 -13.97 11.95 -14.20
C ARG A 104 -12.49 12.23 -13.97
N ALA A 105 -11.61 11.56 -14.71
CA ALA A 105 -10.17 11.64 -14.52
C ALA A 105 -9.60 13.02 -14.91
N LYS A 106 -8.43 13.37 -14.36
CA LYS A 106 -7.74 14.60 -14.72
C LYS A 106 -7.27 14.53 -16.17
N LYS A 107 -7.67 15.50 -16.99
CA LYS A 107 -7.43 15.53 -18.44
C LYS A 107 -5.97 15.29 -18.84
N TYR A 108 -5.02 15.88 -18.11
CA TYR A 108 -3.60 15.93 -18.49
C TYR A 108 -2.73 14.81 -17.88
N TYR A 109 -3.31 13.91 -17.07
CA TYR A 109 -2.57 12.84 -16.41
C TYR A 109 -2.96 11.49 -17.00
N PRO A 110 -2.03 10.51 -17.03
CA PRO A 110 -2.35 9.16 -17.48
C PRO A 110 -3.37 8.52 -16.52
N LEU A 111 -4.32 7.79 -17.10
CA LEU A 111 -5.28 6.95 -16.39
C LEU A 111 -4.97 5.49 -16.70
N VAL A 112 -4.82 4.68 -15.66
CA VAL A 112 -4.62 3.23 -15.77
C VAL A 112 -5.95 2.58 -16.10
N LEU A 113 -6.09 2.00 -17.29
CA LEU A 113 -7.27 1.25 -17.71
C LEU A 113 -7.26 -0.15 -17.10
N ARG A 114 -6.10 -0.81 -17.15
CA ARG A 114 -5.90 -2.16 -16.64
C ARG A 114 -4.47 -2.29 -16.18
N SER A 115 -4.28 -3.02 -15.09
CA SER A 115 -2.98 -3.17 -14.46
C SER A 115 -2.64 -4.64 -14.28
N ASP A 116 -1.35 -4.99 -14.34
CA ASP A 116 -0.81 -6.33 -14.07
C ASP A 116 -1.27 -7.34 -15.14
N ILE A 117 -1.09 -6.95 -16.39
CA ILE A 117 -1.50 -7.75 -17.54
C ILE A 117 -0.41 -8.80 -17.78
N ASN A 118 -0.81 -10.06 -17.74
CA ASN A 118 0.08 -11.16 -18.07
C ASN A 118 0.27 -11.28 -19.60
N TYR A 119 1.18 -12.15 -20.04
CA TYR A 119 1.50 -12.27 -21.46
C TYR A 119 0.31 -12.75 -22.31
N ASP A 120 -0.52 -13.64 -21.76
CA ASP A 120 -1.67 -14.22 -22.47
C ASP A 120 -2.76 -13.16 -22.68
N GLU A 121 -3.16 -12.46 -21.62
CA GLU A 121 -4.12 -11.34 -21.67
C GLU A 121 -3.58 -10.21 -22.56
N LEU A 122 -2.28 -9.90 -22.48
CA LEU A 122 -1.64 -8.91 -23.35
C LEU A 122 -1.79 -9.31 -24.82
N SER A 123 -1.55 -10.58 -25.16
CA SER A 123 -1.64 -11.09 -26.53
C SER A 123 -3.08 -11.04 -27.08
N GLU A 124 -4.09 -11.15 -26.22
CA GLU A 124 -5.50 -11.03 -26.59
C GLU A 124 -5.93 -9.57 -26.84
N ILE A 125 -5.54 -8.64 -25.96
CA ILE A 125 -5.99 -7.24 -26.05
C ILE A 125 -5.15 -6.38 -26.99
N LEU A 126 -3.87 -6.73 -27.19
CA LEU A 126 -2.91 -5.92 -27.95
C LEU A 126 -3.37 -5.69 -29.40
N PRO A 127 -3.82 -6.69 -30.19
CA PRO A 127 -4.24 -6.47 -31.57
C PRO A 127 -5.39 -5.47 -31.71
N THR A 128 -6.33 -5.49 -30.76
CA THR A 128 -7.51 -4.61 -30.75
C THR A 128 -7.13 -3.19 -30.34
N LEU A 129 -6.32 -3.05 -29.28
CA LEU A 129 -6.03 -1.76 -28.68
C LEU A 129 -4.84 -1.02 -29.31
N TYR A 130 -3.92 -1.73 -29.98
CA TYR A 130 -2.69 -1.14 -30.53
C TYR A 130 -2.95 -0.02 -31.55
N ASN A 131 -4.02 -0.14 -32.32
CA ASN A 131 -4.38 0.85 -33.34
C ASN A 131 -5.25 1.99 -32.80
N ILE A 132 -5.74 1.88 -31.56
CA ILE A 132 -6.55 2.94 -30.96
C ILE A 132 -5.61 4.08 -30.56
N PRO A 133 -5.75 5.27 -31.15
CA PRO A 133 -4.97 6.42 -30.74
C PRO A 133 -5.13 6.63 -29.23
N TYR A 134 -4.06 7.07 -28.56
CA TYR A 134 -4.09 7.48 -27.14
C TYR A 134 -4.09 6.36 -26.09
N ILE A 135 -4.11 5.08 -26.52
CA ILE A 135 -3.81 3.95 -25.65
C ILE A 135 -2.31 3.68 -25.66
N SER A 136 -1.74 3.42 -24.49
CA SER A 136 -0.32 3.09 -24.32
C SER A 136 -0.17 1.86 -23.44
N PHE A 137 0.82 1.03 -23.77
CA PHE A 137 1.25 -0.09 -22.94
C PHE A 137 2.53 0.33 -22.25
N GLU A 138 2.44 0.57 -20.94
CA GLU A 138 3.58 1.04 -20.16
C GLU A 138 4.09 -0.10 -19.28
N THR A 139 5.40 -0.34 -19.33
CA THR A 139 6.04 -1.29 -18.42
C THR A 139 6.31 -0.58 -17.10
N THR A 140 5.66 -1.03 -16.04
CA THR A 140 5.75 -0.47 -14.69
C THR A 140 6.37 -1.48 -13.74
N SER A 141 6.84 -1.00 -12.59
CA SER A 141 7.36 -1.83 -11.51
C SER A 141 6.28 -2.00 -10.44
N LYS A 142 5.96 -3.25 -10.08
CA LYS A 142 5.00 -3.56 -9.00
C LYS A 142 5.66 -4.26 -7.84
N ARG A 143 5.15 -3.99 -6.64
CA ARG A 143 5.59 -4.67 -5.43
C ARG A 143 5.22 -6.15 -5.48
N PHE A 144 6.16 -7.01 -5.09
CA PHE A 144 5.99 -8.45 -5.10
C PHE A 144 6.63 -9.09 -3.88
N TYR A 145 5.96 -10.09 -3.31
CA TYR A 145 6.39 -10.82 -2.13
C TYR A 145 6.63 -12.30 -2.50
N PRO A 146 7.89 -12.70 -2.80
CA PRO A 146 8.21 -14.03 -3.29
C PRO A 146 7.75 -15.17 -2.37
N LEU A 147 7.81 -14.93 -1.06
CA LEU A 147 7.46 -15.92 -0.03
C LEU A 147 5.97 -15.87 0.40
N ARG A 148 5.15 -15.04 -0.27
CA ARG A 148 3.68 -14.97 -0.15
C ARG A 148 3.17 -14.74 1.27
N THR A 149 3.04 -15.79 2.09
CA THR A 149 2.48 -15.76 3.45
C THR A 149 3.53 -15.53 4.54
N PHE A 150 4.82 -15.71 4.20
CA PHE A 150 5.93 -15.56 5.14
C PHE A 150 5.87 -14.21 5.85
N ALA A 151 5.83 -14.25 7.18
CA ALA A 151 5.80 -13.10 8.07
C ALA A 151 4.79 -12.02 7.65
N ALA A 152 3.62 -12.41 7.11
CA ALA A 152 2.68 -11.49 6.47
C ALA A 152 2.28 -10.29 7.34
N GLN A 153 1.99 -10.53 8.63
CA GLN A 153 1.63 -9.47 9.57
C GLN A 153 2.82 -8.63 10.05
N VAL A 154 4.06 -9.09 9.85
CA VAL A 154 5.29 -8.34 10.15
C VAL A 154 5.65 -7.46 8.97
N ILE A 155 5.77 -8.06 7.78
CA ILE A 155 6.11 -7.35 6.55
C ILE A 155 5.02 -6.33 6.23
N GLY A 156 3.76 -6.75 6.36
CA GLY A 156 2.60 -5.95 6.00
C GLY A 156 2.51 -5.77 4.49
N HIS A 157 1.75 -4.76 4.08
CA HIS A 157 1.43 -4.56 2.67
C HIS A 157 1.37 -3.08 2.32
N ILE A 158 1.40 -2.84 1.02
CA ILE A 158 1.19 -1.53 0.41
C ILE A 158 -0.24 -1.37 -0.09
N LYS A 159 -0.62 -0.12 -0.38
CA LYS A 159 -1.79 0.23 -1.17
C LYS A 159 -1.35 1.07 -2.35
N THR A 160 -1.98 0.83 -3.49
CA THR A 160 -1.82 1.69 -4.67
C THR A 160 -2.67 2.93 -4.48
N GLU A 161 -2.02 4.10 -4.41
CA GLU A 161 -2.67 5.41 -4.48
C GLU A 161 -2.75 5.91 -5.93
N LYS A 162 -2.92 7.22 -6.14
CA LYS A 162 -3.06 7.81 -7.47
C LYS A 162 -1.72 7.82 -8.20
N TYR A 163 -1.76 7.68 -9.53
CA TYR A 163 -0.60 7.84 -10.41
C TYR A 163 0.59 6.92 -10.09
N TYR A 164 0.31 5.66 -9.73
CA TYR A 164 1.32 4.63 -9.42
C TYR A 164 2.14 4.89 -8.16
N GLU A 165 1.72 5.82 -7.29
CA GLU A 165 2.33 5.94 -5.97
C GLU A 165 1.88 4.78 -5.09
N TYR A 166 2.83 3.97 -4.65
CA TYR A 166 2.58 3.00 -3.60
C TYR A 166 2.84 3.64 -2.25
N LYS A 167 1.98 3.29 -1.29
CA LYS A 167 2.11 3.69 0.10
C LYS A 167 2.03 2.46 0.99
N GLY A 168 2.98 2.29 1.89
CA GLY A 168 2.89 1.30 2.95
C GLY A 168 1.66 1.54 3.82
N VAL A 169 0.93 0.49 4.15
CA VAL A 169 -0.30 0.58 4.96
C VAL A 169 -0.18 -0.17 6.27
N TYR A 170 0.61 -1.25 6.29
CA TYR A 170 0.79 -2.06 7.47
C TYR A 170 2.22 -2.58 7.61
N GLY A 171 2.59 -3.00 8.81
CA GLY A 171 3.86 -3.66 9.11
C GLY A 171 5.09 -2.82 8.75
N VAL A 172 6.16 -3.51 8.38
CA VAL A 172 7.43 -2.94 7.94
C VAL A 172 7.25 -2.01 6.74
N GLU A 173 6.39 -2.37 5.78
CA GLU A 173 6.11 -1.52 4.61
C GLU A 173 5.60 -0.14 5.02
N PHE A 174 4.77 -0.05 6.06
CA PHE A 174 4.29 1.24 6.59
C PHE A 174 5.33 1.96 7.45
N ILE A 175 5.97 1.24 8.38
CA ILE A 175 6.89 1.86 9.34
C ILE A 175 8.11 2.46 8.61
N TYR A 176 8.61 1.79 7.57
CA TYR A 176 9.77 2.22 6.80
C TYR A 176 9.41 2.79 5.43
N ASP A 177 8.16 3.24 5.24
CA ASP A 177 7.65 3.73 3.95
C ASP A 177 8.53 4.85 3.37
N GLU A 178 8.96 5.79 4.21
CA GLU A 178 9.82 6.92 3.81
C GLU A 178 11.14 6.46 3.18
N TYR A 179 11.74 5.38 3.69
CA TYR A 179 12.98 4.81 3.17
C TYR A 179 12.72 3.93 1.96
N LEU A 180 11.65 3.13 2.00
CA LEU A 180 11.32 2.14 0.97
C LEU A 180 10.76 2.77 -0.31
N LYS A 181 10.07 3.91 -0.24
CA LYS A 181 9.26 4.41 -1.36
C LYS A 181 10.07 4.89 -2.56
N GLY A 182 11.27 5.44 -2.36
CA GLY A 182 12.06 6.05 -3.44
C GLY A 182 11.41 7.32 -4.02
N GLU A 183 11.95 7.80 -5.13
CA GLU A 183 11.49 9.01 -5.85
C GLU A 183 11.05 8.62 -7.27
N PRO A 184 9.83 8.95 -7.72
CA PRO A 184 9.35 8.60 -9.06
C PRO A 184 10.15 9.28 -10.17
N SER A 185 10.29 8.60 -11.31
CA SER A 185 10.83 9.25 -12.51
C SER A 185 9.73 10.00 -13.24
N LYS A 186 10.05 11.17 -13.79
CA LYS A 186 9.10 12.01 -14.53
C LYS A 186 9.67 12.36 -15.89
N LYS A 187 8.93 12.00 -16.95
CA LYS A 187 9.24 12.42 -18.32
C LYS A 187 8.21 13.41 -18.82
N ILE A 188 8.67 14.50 -19.41
CA ILE A 188 7.83 15.45 -20.15
C ILE A 188 8.13 15.26 -21.63
N VAL A 189 7.13 14.84 -22.38
CA VAL A 189 7.25 14.58 -23.82
C VAL A 189 6.35 15.52 -24.61
N GLU A 190 6.82 15.95 -25.77
CA GLU A 190 6.00 16.64 -26.76
C GLU A 190 5.31 15.62 -27.65
N ILE A 191 4.01 15.79 -27.87
CA ILE A 191 3.18 14.91 -28.69
C ILE A 191 2.63 15.62 -29.93
N ASN A 192 2.31 14.85 -30.96
CA ASN A 192 1.60 15.35 -32.13
C ASN A 192 0.08 15.37 -31.93
N ALA A 193 -0.66 15.84 -32.94
CA ALA A 193 -2.12 15.89 -32.90
C ALA A 193 -2.80 14.51 -32.81
N LEU A 194 -2.06 13.43 -33.07
CA LEU A 194 -2.50 12.03 -32.95
C LEU A 194 -2.05 11.40 -31.61
N GLY A 195 -1.47 12.19 -30.69
CA GLY A 195 -1.03 11.72 -29.37
C GLY A 195 0.28 10.92 -29.38
N LYS A 196 0.94 10.79 -30.54
CA LYS A 196 2.24 10.11 -30.62
C LYS A 196 3.35 11.04 -30.13
N GLU A 197 4.27 10.47 -29.35
CA GLU A 197 5.46 11.16 -28.88
C GLU A 197 6.35 11.56 -30.07
N ILE A 198 6.76 12.82 -30.08
CA ILE A 198 7.69 13.39 -31.07
C ILE A 198 9.10 13.45 -30.47
N ARG A 199 9.21 13.98 -29.25
CA ARG A 199 10.48 14.16 -28.56
C ARG A 199 10.32 14.31 -27.06
N GLU A 200 11.38 14.01 -26.33
CA GLU A 200 11.52 14.28 -24.91
C GLU A 200 11.90 15.76 -24.71
N LEU A 201 11.18 16.47 -23.84
CA LEU A 201 11.45 17.86 -23.45
C LEU A 201 12.25 17.92 -22.14
N GLU A 202 11.93 17.02 -21.20
CA GLU A 202 12.55 16.93 -19.90
C GLU A 202 12.47 15.48 -19.40
N ASN A 203 13.53 15.00 -18.77
CA ASN A 203 13.56 13.70 -18.11
C ASN A 203 14.21 13.86 -16.75
N ILE A 204 13.41 13.68 -15.71
CA ILE A 204 13.81 13.72 -14.32
C ILE A 204 13.90 12.26 -13.89
N GLU A 205 15.12 11.77 -13.71
CA GLU A 205 15.36 10.44 -13.20
C GLU A 205 14.95 10.37 -11.73
N GLY A 206 14.18 9.33 -11.41
CA GLY A 206 13.82 8.99 -10.05
C GLY A 206 14.95 8.25 -9.33
N LYS A 207 14.71 7.91 -8.07
CA LYS A 207 15.62 7.12 -7.25
C LYS A 207 14.92 5.89 -6.71
N ARG A 208 15.63 4.77 -6.71
CA ARG A 208 15.17 3.55 -6.04
C ARG A 208 15.14 3.79 -4.52
N GLY A 209 14.15 3.19 -3.85
CA GLY A 209 14.09 3.18 -2.40
C GLY A 209 15.22 2.40 -1.74
N GLU A 210 15.50 2.70 -0.48
CA GLU A 210 16.56 2.07 0.29
C GLU A 210 16.21 0.63 0.64
N THR A 211 17.21 -0.25 0.57
CA THR A 211 17.03 -1.64 0.99
C THR A 211 17.13 -1.75 2.51
N ILE A 212 16.21 -2.51 3.11
CA ILE A 212 16.22 -2.79 4.54
C ILE A 212 16.46 -4.27 4.81
N THR A 213 17.11 -4.55 5.94
CA THR A 213 17.33 -5.90 6.45
C THR A 213 16.68 -6.02 7.81
N LEU A 214 15.82 -7.00 7.99
CA LEU A 214 15.15 -7.31 9.25
C LEU A 214 16.03 -8.19 10.13
N SER A 215 15.79 -8.18 11.44
CA SER A 215 16.41 -9.14 12.38
C SER A 215 15.79 -10.54 12.33
N ILE A 216 14.69 -10.71 11.58
CA ILE A 216 14.02 -12.00 11.37
C ILE A 216 15.00 -12.98 10.73
N ILE A 217 15.09 -14.19 11.27
CA ILE A 217 15.85 -15.31 10.70
C ILE A 217 14.87 -16.19 9.94
N SER A 218 15.09 -16.40 8.64
CA SER A 218 14.10 -17.08 7.78
C SER A 218 13.75 -18.49 8.26
N SER A 219 14.75 -19.28 8.67
CA SER A 219 14.55 -20.66 9.15
C SER A 219 13.73 -20.73 10.44
N LEU A 220 13.92 -19.77 11.35
CA LEU A 220 13.18 -19.72 12.61
C LEU A 220 11.74 -19.26 12.38
N GLN A 221 11.54 -18.28 11.51
CA GLN A 221 10.21 -17.81 11.12
C GLN A 221 9.41 -18.95 10.47
N ILE A 222 9.99 -19.68 9.50
CA ILE A 222 9.32 -20.81 8.84
C ILE A 222 8.93 -21.89 9.86
N LEU A 223 9.85 -22.27 10.75
CA LEU A 223 9.55 -23.25 11.80
C LEU A 223 8.41 -22.78 12.71
N ALA A 224 8.42 -21.51 13.12
CA ALA A 224 7.39 -20.95 13.98
C ALA A 224 6.02 -20.88 13.26
N GLU A 225 6.01 -20.62 11.95
CA GLU A 225 4.79 -20.66 11.12
C GLU A 225 4.25 -22.08 10.97
N GLU A 226 5.12 -23.06 10.75
CA GLU A 226 4.75 -24.47 10.67
C GLU A 226 4.13 -24.98 11.98
N LEU A 227 4.71 -24.59 13.13
CA LEU A 227 4.17 -24.92 14.46
C LEU A 227 2.78 -24.31 14.71
N MET A 228 2.43 -23.23 14.01
CA MET A 228 1.18 -22.50 14.15
C MET A 228 0.19 -22.78 13.01
N LYS A 229 0.52 -23.69 12.10
CA LYS A 229 -0.39 -24.16 11.06
C LYS A 229 -1.70 -24.67 11.68
N ASP A 230 -2.82 -24.25 11.11
CA ASP A 230 -4.19 -24.56 11.55
C ASP A 230 -4.52 -24.15 12.99
N LYS A 231 -3.74 -23.23 13.58
CA LYS A 231 -3.96 -22.67 14.92
C LYS A 231 -4.27 -21.18 14.86
N GLU A 232 -4.79 -20.66 15.96
CA GLU A 232 -4.93 -19.22 16.20
C GLU A 232 -4.04 -18.80 17.36
N GLY A 233 -3.31 -17.71 17.17
CA GLY A 233 -2.42 -17.18 18.20
C GLY A 233 -1.19 -16.53 17.62
N ALA A 234 -0.16 -16.37 18.45
CA ALA A 234 1.10 -15.77 18.05
C ALA A 234 2.29 -16.46 18.71
N ILE A 235 3.44 -16.38 18.04
CA ILE A 235 4.74 -16.77 18.60
C ILE A 235 5.69 -15.58 18.40
N VAL A 236 6.45 -15.23 19.45
CA VAL A 236 7.53 -14.25 19.37
C VAL A 236 8.80 -14.90 19.89
N ALA A 237 9.85 -14.89 19.09
CA ALA A 237 11.20 -15.25 19.49
C ALA A 237 12.07 -13.99 19.44
N MET A 238 12.70 -13.65 20.57
CA MET A 238 13.48 -12.43 20.74
C MET A 238 14.83 -12.77 21.36
N ASN A 239 15.88 -12.08 20.92
CA ASN A 239 17.17 -12.10 21.60
C ASN A 239 17.09 -11.23 22.86
N PRO A 240 17.22 -11.80 24.08
CA PRO A 240 17.06 -11.05 25.32
C PRO A 240 18.19 -10.05 25.58
N ASN A 241 19.32 -10.16 24.89
CA ASN A 241 20.49 -9.29 25.13
C ASN A 241 20.40 -7.96 24.38
N ASN A 242 19.71 -7.91 23.23
CA ASN A 242 19.64 -6.71 22.38
C ASN A 242 18.22 -6.37 21.90
N GLY A 243 17.22 -7.21 22.21
CA GLY A 243 15.82 -6.97 21.84
C GLY A 243 15.49 -7.28 20.37
N GLU A 244 16.42 -7.86 19.61
CA GLU A 244 16.14 -8.24 18.21
C GLU A 244 15.05 -9.32 18.14
N ILE A 245 14.07 -9.10 17.27
CA ILE A 245 13.01 -10.06 16.99
C ILE A 245 13.49 -11.02 15.91
N LEU A 246 13.71 -12.28 16.30
CA LEU A 246 14.24 -13.32 15.42
C LEU A 246 13.13 -14.05 14.64
N ALA A 247 11.92 -14.11 15.21
CA ALA A 247 10.71 -14.56 14.54
C ALA A 247 9.48 -13.94 15.21
N LEU A 248 8.49 -13.56 14.41
CA LEU A 248 7.20 -13.07 14.87
C LEU A 248 6.10 -13.60 13.97
N VAL A 249 5.26 -14.44 14.55
CA VAL A 249 4.20 -15.17 13.85
C VAL A 249 2.86 -14.75 14.41
N SER A 250 1.89 -14.48 13.54
CA SER A 250 0.49 -14.30 13.91
C SER A 250 -0.37 -15.17 13.00
N ALA A 251 -1.05 -16.17 13.57
CA ALA A 251 -1.87 -17.11 12.83
C ALA A 251 -3.37 -16.83 13.04
N PRO A 252 -4.22 -16.98 12.00
CA PRO A 252 -3.88 -17.46 10.65
C PRO A 252 -3.21 -16.39 9.77
N TYR A 253 -2.52 -16.84 8.71
CA TYR A 253 -1.80 -16.00 7.76
C TYR A 253 -2.63 -15.65 6.53
N TYR A 254 -2.13 -14.70 5.73
CA TYR A 254 -2.67 -14.35 4.42
C TYR A 254 -1.53 -14.16 3.40
N ASP A 255 -1.83 -14.35 2.12
CA ASP A 255 -0.88 -14.03 1.05
C ASP A 255 -0.78 -12.50 0.90
N ILE A 256 0.40 -11.91 1.16
CA ILE A 256 0.59 -10.46 1.11
C ILE A 256 0.30 -9.90 -0.29
N ASN A 257 0.54 -10.70 -1.34
CA ASN A 257 0.38 -10.24 -2.71
C ASN A 257 -1.07 -9.86 -3.03
N ILE A 258 -2.07 -10.29 -2.25
CA ILE A 258 -3.47 -9.89 -2.48
C ILE A 258 -3.69 -8.36 -2.43
N PHE A 259 -2.76 -7.62 -1.82
CA PHE A 259 -2.80 -6.16 -1.75
C PHE A 259 -2.00 -5.46 -2.86
N SER A 260 -1.11 -6.18 -3.54
CA SER A 260 -0.22 -5.62 -4.58
C SER A 260 -0.63 -5.98 -6.01
N ARG A 261 -1.48 -7.00 -6.17
CA ARG A 261 -2.06 -7.39 -7.45
C ARG A 261 -3.57 -7.41 -7.38
N ARG A 262 -4.19 -7.49 -8.55
CA ARG A 262 -5.62 -7.75 -8.63
C ARG A 262 -5.91 -9.17 -8.15
N VAL A 263 -6.91 -9.32 -7.31
CA VAL A 263 -7.41 -10.61 -6.86
C VAL A 263 -8.89 -10.76 -7.16
N ASP A 264 -9.32 -12.02 -7.22
CA ASP A 264 -10.73 -12.38 -7.31
C ASP A 264 -11.50 -11.83 -6.10
N GLU A 265 -12.74 -11.41 -6.32
CA GLU A 265 -13.64 -10.95 -5.28
C GLU A 265 -13.91 -12.07 -4.26
N ASP A 266 -14.01 -13.32 -4.71
CA ASP A 266 -14.24 -14.47 -3.83
C ASP A 266 -13.04 -14.71 -2.90
N LEU A 267 -11.81 -14.56 -3.41
CA LEU A 267 -10.60 -14.67 -2.59
C LEU A 267 -10.50 -13.53 -1.59
N TRP A 268 -10.86 -12.30 -2.00
CA TRP A 268 -10.89 -11.15 -1.11
C TRP A 268 -11.88 -11.36 0.04
N LYS A 269 -13.12 -11.78 -0.28
CA LYS A 269 -14.15 -12.14 0.71
C LYS A 269 -13.67 -13.22 1.66
N ALA A 270 -13.02 -14.26 1.16
CA ALA A 270 -12.50 -15.34 1.98
C ALA A 270 -11.56 -14.86 3.09
N TYR A 271 -10.75 -13.82 2.86
CA TYR A 271 -9.89 -13.24 3.90
C TYR A 271 -10.61 -12.22 4.79
N THR A 272 -11.45 -11.34 4.21
CA THR A 272 -12.12 -10.27 4.97
C THR A 272 -13.24 -10.78 5.87
N GLU A 273 -13.90 -11.87 5.47
CA GLU A 273 -15.01 -12.49 6.20
C GLU A 273 -14.57 -13.68 7.05
N ASP A 274 -13.28 -14.06 7.03
CA ASP A 274 -12.77 -15.13 7.90
C ASP A 274 -12.95 -14.72 9.38
N PRO A 275 -13.75 -15.47 10.17
CA PRO A 275 -14.00 -15.15 11.59
C PRO A 275 -12.73 -15.17 12.44
N ARG A 276 -11.68 -15.84 11.96
CA ARG A 276 -10.35 -15.90 12.56
C ARG A 276 -9.48 -14.69 12.20
N LYS A 277 -9.99 -13.67 11.50
CA LYS A 277 -9.34 -12.36 11.33
C LYS A 277 -7.84 -12.44 10.97
N PRO A 278 -7.47 -12.98 9.80
CA PRO A 278 -6.08 -13.23 9.40
C PRO A 278 -5.22 -11.96 9.30
N PHE A 279 -5.83 -10.80 9.04
CA PHE A 279 -5.10 -9.52 8.94
C PHE A 279 -4.60 -8.98 10.28
N ILE A 280 -5.11 -9.44 11.41
CA ILE A 280 -4.69 -8.96 12.73
C ILE A 280 -3.34 -9.56 13.09
N ASN A 281 -2.39 -8.69 13.48
CA ASN A 281 -1.18 -9.13 14.17
C ASN A 281 -1.47 -9.36 15.67
N ARG A 282 -1.68 -10.62 16.03
CA ARG A 282 -2.01 -11.03 17.39
C ARG A 282 -0.87 -10.84 18.39
N ALA A 283 0.37 -10.76 17.92
CA ALA A 283 1.53 -10.55 18.80
C ALA A 283 1.55 -9.15 19.41
N ILE A 284 0.97 -8.15 18.72
CA ILE A 284 1.06 -6.74 19.11
C ILE A 284 -0.30 -6.03 19.27
N SER A 285 -1.37 -6.56 18.67
CA SER A 285 -2.67 -5.89 18.62
C SER A 285 -3.78 -6.66 19.33
N SER A 286 -3.50 -7.83 19.90
CA SER A 286 -4.51 -8.64 20.60
C SER A 286 -4.25 -8.67 22.10
N GLU A 287 -5.30 -8.44 22.87
CA GLU A 287 -5.28 -8.48 24.33
C GLU A 287 -5.75 -9.85 24.80
N TYR A 288 -4.85 -10.59 25.44
CA TYR A 288 -5.15 -11.88 26.04
C TYR A 288 -4.90 -11.81 27.56
N PRO A 289 -5.74 -12.47 28.38
CA PRO A 289 -5.40 -12.68 29.78
C PRO A 289 -4.05 -13.43 29.85
N PRO A 290 -3.00 -12.85 30.46
CA PRO A 290 -1.68 -13.48 30.47
C PRO A 290 -1.67 -14.78 31.30
N GLY A 291 -2.64 -14.93 32.21
CA GLY A 291 -2.72 -16.10 33.07
C GLY A 291 -1.47 -16.25 33.93
N SER A 292 -1.00 -17.49 34.11
CA SER A 292 0.09 -17.78 35.04
C SER A 292 1.44 -17.19 34.64
N VAL A 293 1.67 -16.75 33.39
CA VAL A 293 2.94 -16.10 33.02
C VAL A 293 3.13 -14.77 33.75
N PHE A 294 2.02 -14.10 34.13
CA PHE A 294 2.06 -12.84 34.87
C PHE A 294 2.54 -13.00 36.32
N LYS A 295 2.49 -14.23 36.88
CA LYS A 295 2.99 -14.53 38.22
C LYS A 295 4.45 -14.16 38.38
N ILE A 296 5.25 -14.22 37.31
CA ILE A 296 6.66 -13.81 37.33
C ILE A 296 6.78 -12.32 37.69
N LEU A 297 5.96 -11.45 37.09
CA LEU A 297 5.96 -10.03 37.39
C LEU A 297 5.45 -9.74 38.81
N VAL A 298 4.40 -10.45 39.24
CA VAL A 298 3.87 -10.34 40.62
C VAL A 298 4.94 -10.77 41.64
N ALA A 299 5.67 -11.84 41.36
CA ALA A 299 6.75 -12.31 42.22
C ALA A 299 7.88 -11.28 42.36
N ILE A 300 8.30 -10.66 41.25
CA ILE A 300 9.31 -9.59 41.25
C ILE A 300 8.82 -8.38 42.05
N ALA A 301 7.59 -7.93 41.82
CA ALA A 301 7.00 -6.81 42.54
C ALA A 301 6.89 -7.09 44.04
N GLY A 302 6.44 -8.29 44.43
CA GLY A 302 6.34 -8.67 45.83
C GLY A 302 7.68 -8.72 46.55
N LEU A 303 8.73 -9.20 45.89
CA LEU A 303 10.10 -9.16 46.43
C LEU A 303 10.60 -7.71 46.56
N HIS A 304 10.33 -6.86 45.57
CA HIS A 304 10.75 -5.45 45.57
C HIS A 304 10.08 -4.65 46.69
N GLU A 305 8.76 -4.81 46.85
CA GLU A 305 7.96 -4.19 47.91
C GLU A 305 8.16 -4.87 49.28
N LYS A 306 8.93 -5.96 49.33
CA LYS A 306 9.15 -6.78 50.52
C LYS A 306 7.86 -7.32 51.14
N SER A 307 6.80 -7.48 50.33
CA SER A 307 5.56 -8.14 50.74
C SER A 307 5.68 -9.66 50.77
N VAL A 308 6.69 -10.21 50.08
CA VAL A 308 7.11 -11.61 50.15
C VAL A 308 8.63 -11.71 50.19
N SER A 309 9.16 -12.75 50.82
CA SER A 309 10.57 -13.13 50.89
C SER A 309 10.81 -14.47 50.20
N ILE A 310 12.03 -14.69 49.72
CA ILE A 310 12.44 -15.97 49.12
C ILE A 310 12.34 -17.17 50.09
N ASN A 311 12.30 -16.88 51.41
CA ASN A 311 12.20 -17.89 52.47
C ASN A 311 10.74 -18.17 52.89
N ASP A 312 9.77 -17.42 52.37
CA ASP A 312 8.38 -17.56 52.75
C ASP A 312 7.79 -18.89 52.27
N LYS A 313 6.87 -19.42 53.07
CA LYS A 313 6.17 -20.68 52.81
C LYS A 313 4.68 -20.48 52.97
N VAL A 314 3.90 -20.97 52.00
CA VAL A 314 2.44 -20.97 52.05
C VAL A 314 1.95 -22.41 51.98
N HIS A 315 0.98 -22.76 52.84
CA HIS A 315 0.36 -24.08 52.81
C HIS A 315 -0.88 -24.08 51.91
N CYS A 316 -0.75 -24.64 50.72
CA CYS A 316 -1.80 -24.73 49.72
C CYS A 316 -2.64 -26.00 49.89
N LYS A 317 -3.91 -25.83 50.31
CA LYS A 317 -4.94 -26.88 50.39
C LYS A 317 -5.83 -26.96 49.13
N GLY A 318 -5.40 -26.36 48.02
CA GLY A 318 -6.16 -26.28 46.77
C GLY A 318 -7.20 -25.15 46.72
N ILE A 319 -7.38 -24.40 47.81
CA ILE A 319 -8.32 -23.28 47.89
C ILE A 319 -7.78 -22.20 48.83
N PHE A 320 -8.03 -20.95 48.49
CA PHE A 320 -7.78 -19.75 49.31
C PHE A 320 -9.10 -19.06 49.60
N HIS A 321 -9.25 -18.54 50.81
CA HIS A 321 -10.47 -17.86 51.26
C HIS A 321 -10.16 -16.38 51.51
N LEU A 322 -10.94 -15.50 50.86
CA LEU A 322 -10.91 -14.06 51.12
C LEU A 322 -12.31 -13.63 51.54
N GLY A 323 -12.54 -13.54 52.85
CA GLY A 323 -13.88 -13.46 53.42
C GLY A 323 -14.73 -14.67 52.99
N ASP A 324 -15.92 -14.40 52.45
CA ASP A 324 -16.84 -15.44 51.96
C ASP A 324 -16.47 -15.97 50.56
N LYS A 325 -15.55 -15.31 49.86
CA LYS A 325 -15.14 -15.71 48.50
C LYS A 325 -14.07 -16.78 48.54
N LYS A 326 -14.21 -17.77 47.65
CA LYS A 326 -13.29 -18.90 47.48
C LYS A 326 -12.54 -18.78 46.16
N PHE A 327 -11.22 -18.79 46.22
CA PHE A 327 -10.33 -18.81 45.06
C PHE A 327 -9.67 -20.19 44.97
N ARG A 328 -9.86 -20.88 43.84
CA ARG A 328 -9.36 -22.26 43.66
C ARG A 328 -7.96 -22.24 43.09
N CYS A 329 -7.13 -23.17 43.52
CA CYS A 329 -5.90 -23.52 42.82
C CYS A 329 -6.21 -24.46 41.64
N TRP A 330 -5.36 -24.47 40.62
CA TRP A 330 -5.44 -25.43 39.53
C TRP A 330 -5.29 -26.88 40.02
N LYS A 331 -4.50 -27.10 41.08
CA LYS A 331 -4.35 -28.40 41.74
C LYS A 331 -5.36 -28.55 42.87
N LYS A 332 -6.36 -29.42 42.66
CA LYS A 332 -7.51 -29.59 43.58
C LYS A 332 -7.12 -30.09 44.96
N GLU A 333 -6.21 -31.06 45.05
CA GLU A 333 -5.70 -31.56 46.34
C GLU A 333 -4.70 -30.60 47.02
N GLY A 334 -4.32 -29.53 46.33
CA GLY A 334 -3.34 -28.56 46.81
C GLY A 334 -1.89 -28.98 46.57
N HIS A 335 -0.99 -28.03 46.81
CA HIS A 335 0.46 -28.22 46.64
C HIS A 335 1.18 -28.56 47.95
N GLY A 336 0.45 -28.65 49.08
CA GLY A 336 1.04 -28.75 50.40
C GLY A 336 1.77 -27.46 50.77
N THR A 337 2.81 -27.57 51.59
CA THR A 337 3.66 -26.42 51.92
C THR A 337 4.60 -26.12 50.77
N VAL A 338 4.42 -24.99 50.11
CA VAL A 338 5.26 -24.52 49.00
C VAL A 338 6.06 -23.30 49.42
N GLY A 339 7.37 -23.31 49.15
CA GLY A 339 8.20 -22.11 49.23
C GLY A 339 8.10 -21.25 47.98
N PHE A 340 8.66 -20.04 48.02
CA PHE A 340 8.65 -19.09 46.90
C PHE A 340 9.09 -19.70 45.55
N GLN A 341 10.27 -20.34 45.50
CA GLN A 341 10.77 -20.95 44.28
C GLN A 341 9.85 -22.10 43.80
N GLU A 342 9.35 -22.92 44.71
CA GLU A 342 8.44 -24.00 44.37
C GLU A 342 7.10 -23.47 43.85
N ALA A 343 6.62 -22.33 44.36
CA ALA A 343 5.39 -21.72 43.91
C ALA A 343 5.48 -21.25 42.45
N ILE A 344 6.64 -20.76 42.02
CA ILE A 344 6.91 -20.44 40.62
C ILE A 344 6.96 -21.73 39.79
N VAL A 345 7.77 -22.72 40.20
CA VAL A 345 7.95 -23.99 39.47
C VAL A 345 6.63 -24.76 39.31
N LYS A 346 5.81 -24.82 40.36
CA LYS A 346 4.51 -25.52 40.38
C LYS A 346 3.35 -24.61 39.95
N SER A 347 3.60 -23.34 39.66
CA SER A 347 2.57 -22.33 39.36
C SER A 347 1.44 -22.31 40.40
N CYS A 348 1.76 -22.38 41.69
CA CYS A 348 0.76 -22.50 42.76
C CYS A 348 -0.06 -21.21 42.92
N ASP A 349 -1.34 -21.20 42.52
CA ASP A 349 -2.20 -19.99 42.60
C ASP A 349 -2.36 -19.48 44.04
N VAL A 350 -2.54 -20.37 45.00
CA VAL A 350 -2.76 -20.01 46.41
C VAL A 350 -1.57 -19.24 47.00
N PHE A 351 -0.34 -19.52 46.55
CA PHE A 351 0.83 -18.75 46.97
C PHE A 351 0.73 -17.28 46.51
N PHE A 352 0.16 -17.03 45.33
CA PHE A 352 0.01 -15.68 44.78
C PHE A 352 -1.29 -14.98 45.23
N TYR A 353 -2.23 -15.70 45.83
CA TYR A 353 -3.43 -15.12 46.45
C TYR A 353 -3.20 -14.68 47.89
N ASN A 354 -2.34 -15.41 48.61
CA ASN A 354 -1.96 -15.14 49.99
C ASN A 354 -0.93 -14.02 50.05
#